data_AF-A0A963T3I0-F1
#
_entry.id   AF-A0A963T3I0-F1
#
_cell.length_a   1.000
_cell.length_b   1.000
_cell.length_c   1.000
_cell.angle_alpha   90.00
_cell.angle_beta   90.00
_cell.angle_gamma   90.00
#
_symmetry.space_group_name_H-M   'P 1'
#
loop_
_entity.id
_entity.type
_entity.pdbx_description
1 polymer ?
#
loop_
_entity_poly.entity_id
_entity_poly.type
_entity_poly.pdbx_seq_one_letter_code
_entity_poly.pdbx_strand_id
1 'polypeptide(L)'
;AVAAGVPADRLLGFTGIEDPKPRLFSMLGAQDIEVVFGTLGGRDSIDKEIEATGNDSLYADLSVMGVDIIATDRPAAAQAALEDAGRAAIDGQCGIARVD
;
A
#
# COMPACT_ATOMS: atom_id res chain seq x y z
N ALA A 1 -15.13 10.95 7.04
CA ALA A 1 -14.24 10.97 8.22
C ALA A 1 -13.98 12.41 8.69
N VAL A 2 -13.32 13.25 7.88
CA VAL A 2 -13.01 14.65 8.25
C VAL A 2 -14.23 15.48 8.62
N ALA A 3 -15.30 15.46 7.80
CA ALA A 3 -16.55 16.16 8.13
C ALA A 3 -17.23 15.66 9.42
N ALA A 4 -16.88 14.47 9.90
CA ALA A 4 -17.35 13.91 11.16
C ALA A 4 -16.38 14.19 12.34
N GLY A 5 -15.35 15.02 12.13
CA GLY A 5 -14.42 15.46 13.18
C GLY A 5 -13.16 14.61 13.34
N VAL A 6 -12.90 13.64 12.44
CA VAL A 6 -11.63 12.88 12.49
C VAL A 6 -10.50 13.71 11.87
N PRO A 7 -9.39 13.97 12.59
CA PRO A 7 -8.25 14.72 12.05
C PRO A 7 -7.66 14.03 10.82
N ALA A 8 -7.35 14.81 9.78
CA ALA A 8 -6.85 14.28 8.51
C ALA A 8 -5.47 13.62 8.64
N ASP A 9 -4.62 14.15 9.52
CA ASP A 9 -3.29 13.64 9.91
C ASP A 9 -3.34 12.35 10.76
N ARG A 10 -4.53 11.79 10.97
CA ARG A 10 -4.77 10.52 11.66
C ARG A 10 -5.55 9.53 10.80
N LEU A 11 -5.55 9.73 9.49
CA LEU A 11 -6.25 8.88 8.54
C LEU A 11 -5.27 8.01 7.77
N LEU A 12 -5.66 6.74 7.64
CA LEU A 12 -5.11 5.80 6.67
C LEU A 12 -6.22 5.45 5.67
N GLY A 13 -5.91 5.42 4.38
CA GLY A 13 -6.87 5.10 3.33
C GLY A 13 -6.77 3.65 2.90
N PHE A 14 -7.66 2.77 3.36
CA PHE A 14 -7.82 1.44 2.75
C PHE A 14 -8.60 1.55 1.43
N THR A 15 -7.98 1.13 0.34
CA THR A 15 -8.43 1.44 -1.03
C THR A 15 -9.06 0.26 -1.79
N GLY A 16 -9.09 -0.93 -1.18
CA GLY A 16 -9.71 -2.14 -1.73
C GLY A 16 -8.73 -3.30 -1.88
N ILE A 17 -9.20 -4.36 -2.54
CA ILE A 17 -8.45 -5.62 -2.77
C ILE A 17 -8.47 -6.14 -4.22
N GLU A 18 -9.19 -5.48 -5.12
CA GLU A 18 -9.41 -5.96 -6.50
C GLU A 18 -8.50 -5.21 -7.47
N ASP A 19 -8.93 -4.04 -7.95
CA ASP A 19 -8.17 -3.25 -8.91
C ASP A 19 -7.41 -2.10 -8.22
N PRO A 20 -6.08 -2.00 -8.39
CA PRO A 20 -5.31 -0.84 -7.96
C PRO A 20 -5.79 0.44 -8.66
N LYS A 21 -5.88 1.55 -7.91
CA LYS A 21 -6.39 2.84 -8.39
C LYS A 21 -5.33 3.95 -8.21
N PRO A 22 -4.29 4.02 -9.07
CA PRO A 22 -3.18 4.97 -8.91
C PRO A 22 -3.62 6.44 -8.77
N ARG A 23 -4.69 6.84 -9.48
CA ARG A 23 -5.26 8.19 -9.35
C ARG A 23 -5.79 8.46 -7.94
N LEU A 24 -6.46 7.49 -7.31
CA LEU A 24 -6.91 7.61 -5.92
C LEU A 24 -5.70 7.65 -4.98
N PHE A 25 -4.70 6.81 -5.21
CA PHE A 25 -3.50 6.75 -4.39
C PHE A 25 -2.78 8.11 -4.38
N SER A 26 -2.58 8.70 -5.56
CA SER A 26 -2.01 10.05 -5.71
C SER A 26 -2.84 11.13 -5.01
N MET A 27 -4.17 11.08 -5.10
CA MET A 27 -5.05 12.04 -4.41
C MET A 27 -4.99 11.95 -2.88
N LEU A 28 -4.80 10.75 -2.33
CA LEU A 28 -4.61 10.53 -0.89
C LEU A 28 -3.21 10.97 -0.45
N GLY A 29 -2.18 10.59 -1.21
CA GLY A 29 -0.80 11.00 -0.94
C GLY A 29 -0.60 12.51 -0.97
N ALA A 30 -1.27 13.23 -1.88
CA ALA A 30 -1.25 14.70 -1.92
C ALA A 30 -1.89 15.38 -0.68
N GLN A 31 -2.61 14.63 0.15
CA GLN A 31 -3.18 15.08 1.42
C GLN A 31 -2.46 14.49 2.63
N ASP A 32 -1.30 13.85 2.39
CA ASP A 32 -0.50 13.13 3.38
C ASP A 32 -1.27 12.00 4.11
N ILE A 33 -2.22 11.37 3.41
CA ILE A 33 -2.94 10.19 3.90
C ILE A 33 -2.25 8.95 3.35
N GLU A 34 -1.77 8.06 4.20
CA GLU A 34 -1.09 6.85 3.72
C GLU A 34 -2.07 5.87 3.06
N VAL A 35 -1.63 5.25 1.97
CA VAL A 35 -2.43 4.35 1.14
C VAL A 35 -2.22 2.91 1.58
N VAL A 36 -3.30 2.26 2.01
CA VAL A 36 -3.35 0.81 2.24
C VAL A 36 -4.06 0.14 1.07
N PHE A 37 -3.44 -0.87 0.47
CA PHE A 37 -4.07 -1.74 -0.53
C PHE A 37 -3.93 -3.21 -0.10
N GLY A 38 -4.99 -3.99 -0.23
CA GLY A 38 -4.97 -5.41 0.11
C GLY A 38 -4.67 -6.28 -1.09
N THR A 39 -3.79 -7.26 -0.90
CA THR A 39 -3.50 -8.30 -1.91
C THR A 39 -4.04 -9.66 -1.49
N LEU A 40 -4.54 -9.78 -0.27
CA LEU A 40 -5.19 -10.97 0.28
C LEU A 40 -6.65 -11.10 -0.19
N GLY A 41 -7.14 -12.34 -0.23
CA GLY A 41 -8.57 -12.67 -0.34
C GLY A 41 -9.07 -13.13 -1.73
N GLY A 42 -10.05 -14.03 -1.73
CA GLY A 42 -10.69 -14.51 -2.96
C GLY A 42 -9.79 -15.38 -3.86
N ARG A 43 -10.35 -15.85 -4.98
CA ARG A 43 -9.66 -16.68 -5.98
C ARG A 43 -8.77 -15.90 -6.94
N ASP A 44 -9.07 -14.62 -7.12
CA ASP A 44 -8.43 -13.73 -8.10
C ASP A 44 -7.59 -12.64 -7.40
N SER A 45 -7.12 -12.89 -6.17
CA SER A 45 -6.21 -11.96 -5.46
C SER A 45 -4.84 -11.94 -6.10
N ILE A 46 -4.14 -10.82 -5.92
CA ILE A 46 -2.71 -10.72 -6.18
C ILE A 46 -1.92 -11.79 -5.41
N ASP A 47 -2.22 -12.05 -4.13
CA ASP A 47 -1.51 -13.10 -3.38
C ASP A 47 -1.69 -14.50 -4.01
N LYS A 48 -2.89 -14.81 -4.54
CA LYS A 48 -3.15 -16.06 -5.26
C LYS A 48 -2.45 -16.12 -6.61
N GLU A 49 -2.41 -15.00 -7.33
CA GLU A 49 -1.65 -14.88 -8.57
C GLU A 49 -0.15 -15.10 -8.33
N ILE A 50 0.40 -14.51 -7.27
CA ILE A 50 1.80 -14.70 -6.94
C ILE A 50 2.07 -16.13 -6.48
N GLU A 51 1.18 -16.76 -5.69
CA GLU A 51 1.30 -18.18 -5.34
C GLU A 51 1.35 -19.08 -6.59
N ALA A 52 0.53 -18.77 -7.61
CA ALA A 52 0.46 -19.54 -8.84
C ALA A 52 1.65 -19.31 -9.79
N THR A 53 2.19 -18.09 -9.84
CA THR A 53 3.19 -17.68 -10.84
C THR A 53 4.60 -17.55 -10.29
N GLY A 54 4.75 -17.39 -8.97
CA GLY A 54 6.01 -17.02 -8.31
C GLY A 54 6.45 -15.58 -8.56
N ASN A 55 5.58 -14.72 -9.11
CA ASN A 55 5.96 -13.36 -9.51
C ASN A 55 5.79 -12.32 -8.38
N ASP A 56 6.78 -12.19 -7.50
CA ASP A 56 6.77 -11.18 -6.43
C ASP A 56 6.82 -9.72 -6.95
N SER A 57 7.06 -9.48 -8.26
CA SER A 57 7.09 -8.13 -8.83
C SER A 57 5.76 -7.39 -8.69
N LEU A 58 4.65 -8.11 -8.52
CA LEU A 58 3.32 -7.51 -8.33
C LEU A 58 3.26 -6.64 -7.06
N TYR A 59 4.04 -6.94 -6.02
CA TYR A 59 4.14 -6.05 -4.85
C TYR A 59 4.95 -4.78 -5.17
N ALA A 60 5.99 -4.89 -5.99
CA ALA A 60 6.78 -3.74 -6.42
C ALA A 60 5.93 -2.79 -7.29
N ASP A 61 5.09 -3.34 -8.16
CA ASP A 61 4.18 -2.55 -9.00
C ASP A 61 3.19 -1.73 -8.15
N LEU A 62 2.63 -2.31 -7.08
CA LEU A 62 1.77 -1.59 -6.14
C LEU A 62 2.52 -0.43 -5.45
N SER A 63 3.77 -0.68 -5.06
CA SER A 63 4.63 0.32 -4.43
C SER A 63 4.93 1.48 -5.38
N VAL A 64 5.21 1.20 -6.66
CA VAL A 64 5.38 2.22 -7.70
C VAL A 64 4.10 3.02 -7.94
N MET A 65 2.93 2.37 -7.87
CA MET A 65 1.64 3.02 -8.12
C MET A 65 1.21 4.02 -7.05
N GLY A 66 1.78 3.97 -5.83
CA GLY A 66 1.36 4.86 -4.76
C GLY A 66 1.06 4.18 -3.42
N VAL A 67 1.11 2.85 -3.32
CA VAL A 67 0.77 2.13 -2.10
C VAL A 67 1.88 2.28 -1.05
N ASP A 68 1.48 2.67 0.16
CA ASP A 68 2.35 2.86 1.33
C ASP A 68 2.40 1.60 2.21
N ILE A 69 1.26 0.89 2.31
CA ILE A 69 1.09 -0.29 3.16
C ILE A 69 0.37 -1.38 2.36
N ILE A 70 0.92 -2.59 2.32
CA ILE A 70 0.35 -3.73 1.62
C ILE A 70 -0.26 -4.69 2.66
N ALA A 71 -1.58 -4.89 2.62
CA ALA A 71 -2.27 -5.88 3.46
C ALA A 71 -2.29 -7.24 2.75
N THR A 72 -1.42 -8.15 3.17
CA THR A 72 -1.09 -9.42 2.48
C THR A 72 -0.96 -10.60 3.44
N ASP A 73 -1.14 -11.82 2.93
CA ASP A 73 -0.77 -13.08 3.59
C ASP A 73 0.74 -13.41 3.49
N ARG A 74 1.51 -12.61 2.71
CA ARG A 74 2.97 -12.80 2.49
C ARG A 74 3.78 -11.57 2.94
N PRO A 75 3.68 -11.17 4.23
CA PRO A 75 4.19 -9.88 4.72
C PRO A 75 5.69 -9.67 4.51
N ALA A 76 6.52 -10.73 4.57
CA ALA A 76 7.96 -10.60 4.36
C ALA A 76 8.33 -10.24 2.91
N ALA A 77 7.64 -10.81 1.92
CA ALA A 77 7.88 -10.51 0.51
C ALA A 77 7.39 -9.11 0.16
N ALA A 78 6.22 -8.70 0.67
CA ALA A 78 5.71 -7.36 0.48
C ALA A 78 6.60 -6.29 1.12
N GLN A 79 7.13 -6.55 2.33
CA GLN A 79 8.07 -5.65 3.00
C GLN A 79 9.35 -5.46 2.17
N ALA A 80 9.93 -6.53 1.63
CA ALA A 80 11.11 -6.43 0.77
C ALA A 80 10.84 -5.56 -0.47
N ALA A 81 9.66 -5.68 -1.09
CA ALA A 81 9.27 -4.85 -2.23
C ALA A 81 9.12 -3.36 -1.86
N LEU A 82 8.59 -3.06 -0.66
CA LEU A 82 8.51 -1.67 -0.15
C LEU A 82 9.90 -1.09 0.15
N GLU A 83 10.82 -1.90 0.69
CA GLU A 83 12.22 -1.52 0.92
C GLU A 83 12.94 -1.18 -0.39
N ASP A 84 12.83 -2.06 -1.39
CA ASP A 84 13.43 -1.86 -2.72
C ASP A 84 12.87 -0.61 -3.42
N ALA A 85 11.61 -0.26 -3.15
CA ALA A 85 10.96 0.94 -3.66
C ALA A 85 11.30 2.22 -2.85
N GLY A 86 12.07 2.12 -1.76
CA GLY A 86 12.37 3.24 -0.88
C GLY A 86 11.16 3.76 -0.09
N ARG A 87 10.15 2.91 0.12
CA ARG A 87 8.88 3.22 0.80
C ARG A 87 8.69 2.48 2.12
N ALA A 88 9.72 1.80 2.61
CA ALA A 88 9.65 1.13 3.91
C ALA A 88 9.57 2.14 5.06
N ALA A 89 8.97 1.71 6.18
CA ALA A 89 9.01 2.46 7.41
C ALA A 89 10.46 2.65 7.88
N ILE A 90 10.78 3.86 8.34
CA ILE A 90 12.11 4.22 8.86
C ILE A 90 12.04 4.27 10.38
N ASP A 91 13.02 3.66 11.05
CA ASP A 91 13.07 3.68 12.52
C ASP A 91 13.14 5.11 13.07
N GLY A 92 12.36 5.37 14.13
CA GLY A 92 12.22 6.71 14.71
C GLY A 92 11.34 7.69 13.94
N GLN A 93 10.78 7.31 12.78
CA GLN A 93 9.82 8.12 12.02
C GLN A 93 8.38 7.63 12.24
N CYS A 94 7.46 8.57 12.45
CA CYS A 94 6.02 8.28 12.47
C CYS A 94 5.50 8.31 11.02
N GLY A 95 4.83 7.25 10.59
CA GLY A 95 4.32 7.11 9.23
C GLY A 95 5.38 6.71 8.20
N ILE A 96 5.02 6.74 6.92
CA ILE A 96 5.94 6.42 5.81
C ILE A 96 6.67 7.68 5.35
N ALA A 97 7.99 7.58 5.18
CA ALA A 97 8.79 8.66 4.61
C ALA A 97 8.45 8.84 3.12
N ARG A 98 7.78 9.94 2.77
CA ARG A 98 7.66 10.36 1.37
C ARG A 98 8.83 11.29 1.07
N VAL A 99 9.75 10.84 0.23
CA VAL A 99 10.79 11.72 -0.32
C VAL A 99 10.15 12.48 -1.48
N ASP A 100 10.05 13.80 -1.36
CA ASP A 100 9.53 14.69 -2.41
C ASP A 100 10.37 14.65 -3.71
#